data_AF-A0A7D4QDU2-F1
#
_entry.id   AF-A0A7D4QDU2-F1
#
_cell.length_a   1.000
_cell.length_b   1.000
_cell.length_c   1.000
_cell.angle_alpha   90.00
_cell.angle_beta   90.00
_cell.angle_gamma   90.00
#
_symmetry.space_group_name_H-M   'P 1'
#
loop_
_entity.id
_entity.type
_entity.pdbx_description
1 polymer ?
#
loop_
_entity_poly.entity_id
_entity_poly.type
_entity_poly.pdbx_seq_one_letter_code
_entity_poly.pdbx_strand_id
1 'polypeptide(L)'
;MNKELFQNLISKVENGTATDEELSRYNAYMNRLAPAQTSAGTDIGDEEAVRNELWQAIQNATTPAPRVIKWPRLLGVAAVLLLGVAIGVKFLMPALKPENKWHAQIDHDIKPIGNSATLTLSGGRKIILTNAANGVLAMQPNAVIQQPVSGQISYSGNAKNIGPPVYDTLTTPAGGVYSLKLADGTMVWLNASTSLTFPEAFTGTRREIRLLHGEAYFEVAHKANALFVVNTPKGSVEDIGTHFNINAYPDEPVEKTTLLEGSVRVGTSYYARAVLVPGQQAQLNSSTIKPLTVTDDFDMDEAMAWKNGLFVFNNEKLGSIMQKISSWYNVKIAYKSEAVKNEVFLGSVSRFKNVSEVMEMLERTGNIHFELKNNVILIKPKQ
;
A
#
# COMPACT_ATOMS: atom_id res chain seq x y z
N MET A 1 6.16 -19.31 5.74
CA MET A 1 7.06 -18.39 6.45
C MET A 1 8.25 -18.10 5.56
N ASN A 2 8.63 -16.83 5.37
CA ASN A 2 9.81 -16.48 4.57
C ASN A 2 11.11 -16.71 5.39
N LYS A 3 12.26 -16.74 4.72
CA LYS A 3 13.56 -17.08 5.34
C LYS A 3 13.98 -16.08 6.44
N GLU A 4 13.69 -14.80 6.25
CA GLU A 4 14.03 -13.74 7.23
C GLU A 4 13.19 -13.82 8.51
N LEU A 5 11.88 -14.06 8.39
CA LEU A 5 11.01 -14.28 9.54
C LEU A 5 11.44 -15.53 10.32
N PHE A 6 11.84 -16.59 9.63
CA PHE A 6 12.31 -17.80 10.31
C PHE A 6 13.61 -17.58 11.07
N GLN A 7 14.59 -16.87 10.49
CA GLN A 7 15.83 -16.55 11.19
C GLN A 7 15.61 -15.62 12.39
N ASN A 8 14.70 -14.66 12.28
CA ASN A 8 14.32 -13.81 13.41
C ASN A 8 13.67 -14.65 14.54
N LEU A 9 12.79 -15.58 14.18
CA LEU A 9 12.13 -16.47 15.14
C LEU A 9 13.13 -17.39 15.86
N ILE A 10 14.11 -17.95 15.15
CA ILE A 10 15.20 -18.74 15.75
C ILE A 10 15.96 -17.89 16.77
N SER A 11 16.37 -16.68 16.39
CA SER A 11 17.13 -15.79 17.27
C SER A 11 16.36 -15.43 18.54
N LYS A 12 15.04 -15.24 18.45
CA LYS A 12 14.19 -14.95 19.62
C LYS A 12 14.04 -16.14 20.55
N VAL A 13 13.96 -17.36 20.00
CA VAL A 13 13.86 -18.61 20.78
C VAL A 13 15.19 -18.91 21.49
N GLU A 14 16.33 -18.77 20.79
CA GLU A 14 17.67 -18.97 21.39
C GLU A 14 17.97 -18.00 22.53
N ASN A 15 17.49 -16.75 22.41
CA ASN A 15 17.68 -15.71 23.42
C ASN A 15 16.59 -15.71 24.52
N GLY A 16 15.61 -16.63 24.48
CA GLY A 16 14.54 -16.71 25.48
C GLY A 16 13.56 -15.53 25.48
N THR A 17 13.48 -14.77 24.38
CA THR A 17 12.64 -13.57 24.23
C THR A 17 11.37 -13.78 23.40
N ALA A 18 11.13 -15.01 22.94
CA ALA A 18 9.95 -15.34 22.13
C ALA A 18 8.65 -15.32 22.96
N THR A 19 7.58 -14.78 22.38
CA THR A 19 6.23 -14.90 22.98
C THR A 19 5.67 -16.32 22.81
N ASP A 20 4.64 -16.69 23.58
CA ASP A 20 3.99 -18.01 23.47
C ASP A 20 3.45 -18.29 22.05
N GLU A 21 2.99 -17.24 21.36
CA GLU A 21 2.52 -17.33 19.97
C GLU A 21 3.70 -17.56 19.00
N GLU A 22 4.83 -16.88 19.21
CA GLU A 22 6.05 -17.06 18.42
C GLU A 22 6.66 -18.45 18.64
N LEU A 23 6.66 -18.93 19.88
CA LEU A 23 7.11 -20.27 20.25
C LEU A 23 6.24 -21.36 19.61
N SER A 24 4.91 -21.15 19.61
CA SER A 24 3.96 -22.04 18.94
C SER A 24 4.18 -22.09 17.43
N ARG A 25 4.45 -20.94 16.78
CA ARG A 25 4.77 -20.87 15.35
C ARG A 25 6.11 -21.55 15.02
N TYR A 26 7.11 -21.39 15.89
CA TYR A 26 8.41 -22.06 15.75
C TYR A 26 8.24 -23.58 15.81
N ASN A 27 7.56 -24.08 16.83
CA ASN A 27 7.31 -25.52 17.01
C ASN A 27 6.48 -26.12 15.86
N ALA A 28 5.44 -25.43 15.39
CA ALA A 28 4.65 -25.87 14.25
C ALA A 28 5.46 -25.95 12.95
N TYR A 29 6.41 -25.03 12.76
CA TYR A 29 7.29 -25.04 11.59
C TYR A 29 8.36 -26.13 11.68
N MET A 30 8.97 -26.34 12.86
CA MET A 30 9.93 -27.42 13.10
C MET A 30 9.31 -28.81 12.92
N ASN A 31 8.08 -29.01 13.41
CA ASN A 31 7.34 -30.26 13.23
C ASN A 31 7.00 -30.55 11.76
N ARG A 32 6.88 -29.52 10.92
CA ARG A 32 6.65 -29.67 9.47
C ARG A 32 7.93 -30.05 8.70
N LEU A 33 9.10 -29.71 9.25
CA LEU A 33 10.41 -29.99 8.65
C LEU A 33 10.99 -31.33 9.07
N ALA A 34 10.54 -31.90 10.18
CA ALA A 34 10.93 -33.24 10.60
C ALA A 34 10.37 -34.29 9.62
N PRO A 35 11.19 -35.11 8.95
CA PRO A 35 10.68 -36.25 8.21
C PRO A 35 9.96 -37.17 9.20
N ALA A 36 8.77 -37.63 8.83
CA ALA A 36 7.97 -38.55 9.61
C ALA A 36 8.79 -39.81 9.89
N GLN A 37 9.36 -39.90 11.09
CA GLN A 37 9.65 -41.08 11.92
C GLN A 37 10.46 -40.63 13.14
N THR A 38 9.75 -40.23 14.20
CA THR A 38 10.16 -40.58 15.57
C THR A 38 8.90 -40.58 16.43
N SER A 39 8.38 -41.78 16.62
CA SER A 39 7.31 -42.08 17.58
C SER A 39 7.74 -41.73 18.99
N ALA A 40 6.75 -41.30 19.77
CA ALA A 40 6.81 -41.06 21.20
C ALA A 40 7.47 -42.21 21.99
N GLY A 41 8.14 -41.83 23.07
CA GLY A 41 8.46 -42.71 24.19
C GLY A 41 9.73 -43.54 24.00
N THR A 42 10.88 -42.97 24.30
CA THR A 42 12.04 -43.76 24.71
C THR A 42 12.82 -42.94 25.73
N ASP A 43 12.97 -43.54 26.91
CA ASP A 43 13.88 -43.15 27.98
C ASP A 43 15.23 -42.76 27.38
N ILE A 44 15.63 -41.50 27.57
CA ILE A 44 16.90 -40.98 27.04
C ILE A 44 17.99 -41.52 27.96
N GLY A 45 18.38 -42.77 27.71
CA GLY A 45 19.63 -43.32 28.17
C GLY A 45 20.78 -42.48 27.62
N ASP A 46 21.55 -41.94 28.56
CA ASP A 46 22.87 -41.32 28.41
C ASP A 46 23.08 -40.49 27.13
N GLU A 47 22.74 -39.21 27.21
CA GLU A 47 22.90 -38.20 26.14
C GLU A 47 24.33 -38.16 25.55
N GLU A 48 25.31 -38.62 26.32
CA GLU A 48 26.71 -38.75 25.93
C GLU A 48 26.96 -39.92 24.95
N ALA A 49 26.20 -41.02 25.07
CA ALA A 49 26.31 -42.18 24.17
C ALA A 49 25.75 -41.85 22.78
N VAL A 50 24.59 -41.20 22.72
CA VAL A 50 23.96 -40.77 21.46
C VAL A 50 24.81 -39.72 20.75
N ARG A 51 25.40 -38.78 21.50
CA ARG A 51 26.33 -37.79 20.96
C ARG A 51 27.58 -38.43 20.37
N ASN A 52 28.13 -39.48 21.01
CA ASN A 52 29.31 -40.19 20.53
C ASN A 52 29.01 -41.03 19.28
N GLU A 53 27.84 -41.67 19.18
CA GLU A 53 27.40 -42.36 17.97
C GLU A 53 27.22 -41.39 16.78
N LEU A 54 26.59 -40.23 17.01
CA LEU A 54 26.46 -39.20 15.99
C LEU A 54 27.82 -38.62 15.54
N TRP A 55 28.76 -38.43 16.47
CA TRP A 55 30.10 -37.97 16.11
C TRP A 55 30.89 -39.03 15.31
N GLN A 56 30.80 -40.31 15.66
CA GLN A 56 31.44 -41.37 14.87
C GLN A 56 30.86 -41.48 13.46
N ALA A 57 29.55 -41.30 13.29
CA ALA A 57 28.90 -41.30 11.99
C ALA A 57 29.37 -40.13 11.08
N ILE A 58 29.64 -38.95 11.66
CA ILE A 58 30.13 -37.77 10.94
C ILE A 58 31.60 -37.92 10.51
N GLN A 59 32.46 -38.52 11.35
CA GLN A 59 33.86 -38.75 11.01
C GLN A 59 34.03 -39.79 9.90
N ASN A 60 33.23 -40.86 9.91
CA ASN A 60 33.27 -41.89 8.87
C ASN A 60 32.75 -41.39 7.51
N ALA A 61 31.97 -40.30 7.49
CA ALA A 61 31.47 -39.69 6.26
C ALA A 61 32.43 -38.65 5.62
N THR A 62 33.57 -38.31 6.24
CA THR A 62 34.39 -37.15 5.82
C THR A 62 35.92 -37.37 5.70
N THR A 63 36.40 -38.60 5.50
CA THR A 63 37.82 -38.81 5.13
C THR A 63 37.99 -39.38 3.72
N PRO A 64 38.44 -38.59 2.72
CA PRO A 64 38.99 -39.16 1.50
C PRO A 64 40.45 -39.56 1.73
N ALA A 65 40.80 -40.82 1.42
CA ALA A 65 42.18 -41.30 1.44
C ALA A 65 43.05 -40.60 0.37
N PRO A 66 44.32 -40.27 0.66
CA PRO A 66 45.19 -39.65 -0.34
C PRO A 66 45.59 -40.68 -1.41
N ARG A 67 45.04 -40.54 -2.62
CA ARG A 67 45.52 -41.25 -3.81
C ARG A 67 46.58 -40.39 -4.51
N VAL A 68 47.84 -40.81 -4.40
CA VAL A 68 48.93 -40.30 -5.26
C VAL A 68 48.73 -40.80 -6.69
N ILE A 69 48.11 -39.97 -7.52
CA ILE A 69 48.01 -40.18 -8.96
C ILE A 69 49.22 -39.52 -9.62
N LYS A 70 50.09 -40.33 -10.24
CA LYS A 70 51.17 -39.82 -11.10
C LYS A 70 50.57 -39.44 -12.46
N TRP A 71 50.56 -38.16 -12.79
CA TRP A 71 50.06 -37.66 -14.07
C TRP A 71 51.11 -37.88 -15.17
N PRO A 72 50.79 -38.57 -16.29
CA PRO A 72 51.63 -38.51 -17.47
C PRO A 72 51.41 -37.16 -18.19
N ARG A 73 52.44 -36.72 -18.90
CA ARG A 73 52.56 -35.42 -19.58
C ARG A 73 51.54 -35.24 -20.72
N LEU A 74 50.28 -34.96 -20.40
CA LEU A 74 49.22 -34.64 -21.38
C LEU A 74 48.35 -33.44 -20.97
N LEU A 75 48.83 -32.56 -20.09
CA LEU A 75 48.11 -31.35 -19.65
C LEU A 75 48.17 -30.17 -20.65
N GLY A 76 48.92 -30.27 -21.74
CA GLY A 76 49.05 -29.19 -22.73
C GLY A 76 47.86 -29.05 -23.68
N VAL A 77 47.15 -30.14 -24.00
CA VAL A 77 46.14 -30.15 -25.07
C VAL A 77 44.75 -29.71 -24.56
N ALA A 78 44.42 -30.03 -23.31
CA ALA A 78 43.12 -29.66 -22.72
C ALA A 78 42.97 -28.15 -22.48
N ALA A 79 44.06 -27.46 -22.13
CA ALA A 79 44.04 -26.01 -21.93
C ALA A 79 43.81 -25.24 -23.24
N VAL A 80 44.35 -25.74 -24.36
CA VAL A 80 44.17 -25.14 -25.69
C VAL A 80 42.75 -25.38 -26.20
N LEU A 81 42.17 -26.57 -25.96
CA LEU A 81 40.77 -26.84 -26.29
C LEU A 81 39.80 -26.00 -25.46
N LEU A 82 40.06 -25.82 -24.17
CA LEU A 82 39.24 -24.94 -23.32
C LEU A 82 39.35 -23.46 -23.72
N LEU A 83 40.54 -22.98 -24.11
CA LEU A 83 40.68 -21.63 -24.67
C LEU A 83 39.96 -21.51 -26.02
N GLY A 84 40.08 -22.52 -26.88
CA GLY A 84 39.39 -22.56 -28.18
C GLY A 84 37.87 -22.55 -28.04
N VAL A 85 37.34 -23.31 -27.08
CA VAL A 85 35.90 -23.30 -26.75
C VAL A 85 35.50 -21.97 -26.11
N ALA A 86 36.30 -21.39 -25.21
CA ALA A 86 35.98 -20.10 -24.60
C ALA A 86 35.98 -18.95 -25.63
N ILE A 87 36.94 -18.95 -26.56
CA ILE A 87 37.02 -17.98 -27.66
C ILE A 87 35.89 -18.24 -28.66
N GLY A 88 35.63 -19.51 -28.99
CA GLY A 88 34.53 -19.92 -29.84
C GLY A 88 33.17 -19.49 -29.29
N VAL A 89 32.91 -19.70 -27.99
CA VAL A 89 31.70 -19.24 -27.31
C VAL A 89 31.61 -17.71 -27.34
N LYS A 90 32.72 -16.99 -27.14
CA LYS A 90 32.72 -15.51 -27.22
C LYS A 90 32.43 -14.98 -28.63
N PHE A 91 32.77 -15.72 -29.69
CA PHE A 91 32.55 -15.32 -31.09
C PHE A 91 31.27 -15.90 -31.71
N LEU A 92 30.75 -17.04 -31.22
CA LEU A 92 29.52 -17.69 -31.67
C LEU A 92 28.30 -17.33 -30.83
N MET A 93 28.47 -16.84 -29.60
CA MET A 93 27.41 -16.09 -28.94
C MET A 93 27.40 -14.70 -29.57
N PRO A 94 26.41 -14.33 -30.39
CA PRO A 94 26.14 -12.92 -30.57
C PRO A 94 26.04 -12.36 -29.16
N ALA A 95 26.76 -11.28 -28.86
CA ALA A 95 26.57 -10.58 -27.62
C ALA A 95 25.06 -10.50 -27.42
N LEU A 96 24.54 -11.08 -26.33
CA LEU A 96 23.29 -10.65 -25.76
C LEU A 96 23.58 -9.21 -25.34
N LYS A 97 23.63 -8.33 -26.36
CA LYS A 97 23.31 -6.94 -26.22
C LYS A 97 22.03 -7.02 -25.42
N PRO A 98 21.92 -6.37 -24.24
CA PRO A 98 20.58 -6.07 -23.77
C PRO A 98 19.91 -5.50 -25.01
N GLU A 99 18.92 -6.23 -25.52
CA GLU A 99 18.11 -5.73 -26.61
C GLU A 99 17.74 -4.35 -26.12
N ASN A 100 18.18 -3.32 -26.85
CA ASN A 100 17.82 -1.96 -26.55
C ASN A 100 16.31 -1.99 -26.67
N LYS A 101 15.64 -2.31 -25.54
CA LYS A 101 14.21 -2.33 -25.44
C LYS A 101 13.84 -0.97 -25.96
N TRP A 102 13.00 -1.02 -26.98
CA TRP A 102 12.31 0.10 -27.57
C TRP A 102 11.80 1.03 -26.47
N HIS A 103 12.67 1.91 -25.97
CA HIS A 103 12.25 3.16 -25.40
C HIS A 103 11.94 3.96 -26.66
N ALA A 104 10.73 3.74 -27.18
CA ALA A 104 10.04 4.79 -27.89
C ALA A 104 10.19 6.01 -26.99
N GLN A 105 11.12 6.88 -27.37
CA GLN A 105 11.45 8.18 -26.84
C GLN A 105 10.42 8.61 -25.78
N ILE A 106 10.63 8.21 -24.51
CA ILE A 106 9.80 8.66 -23.38
C ILE A 106 10.25 10.09 -23.14
N ASP A 107 9.62 10.99 -23.88
CA ASP A 107 9.78 12.42 -23.71
C ASP A 107 9.22 12.76 -22.31
N HIS A 108 10.14 13.01 -21.36
CA HIS A 108 9.88 13.34 -19.96
C HIS A 108 8.98 12.35 -19.19
N ASP A 109 9.60 11.35 -18.55
CA ASP A 109 8.90 10.44 -17.64
C ASP A 109 8.19 11.19 -16.49
N ILE A 110 7.03 10.69 -16.07
CA ILE A 110 6.14 11.40 -15.14
C ILE A 110 6.31 10.83 -13.74
N LYS A 111 6.71 11.70 -12.82
CA LYS A 111 6.78 11.42 -11.39
C LYS A 111 5.45 11.74 -10.71
N PRO A 112 5.07 11.00 -9.68
CA PRO A 112 3.90 11.35 -8.88
C PRO A 112 4.16 12.67 -8.14
N ILE A 113 3.11 13.47 -7.95
CA ILE A 113 3.22 14.76 -7.25
C ILE A 113 3.58 14.55 -5.76
N GLY A 114 3.06 13.49 -5.14
CA GLY A 114 3.42 13.12 -3.77
C GLY A 114 2.69 13.96 -2.72
N ASN A 115 3.39 14.41 -1.67
CA ASN A 115 2.77 15.17 -0.56
C ASN A 115 2.41 16.61 -0.99
N SER A 116 1.18 16.83 -1.45
CA SER A 116 0.77 18.09 -2.07
C SER A 116 -0.70 18.39 -1.81
N ALA A 117 -0.98 19.61 -1.36
CA ALA A 117 -2.33 20.10 -1.14
C ALA A 117 -2.39 21.63 -1.18
N THR A 118 -3.60 22.15 -1.34
CA THR A 118 -3.94 23.56 -1.15
C THR A 118 -4.93 23.68 -0.01
N LEU A 119 -4.61 24.52 0.96
CA LEU A 119 -5.53 24.91 2.03
C LEU A 119 -6.22 26.22 1.64
N THR A 120 -7.53 26.18 1.48
CA THR A 120 -8.37 27.37 1.27
C THR A 120 -8.97 27.77 2.60
N LEU A 121 -8.58 28.93 3.10
CA LEU A 121 -9.08 29.49 4.34
C LEU A 121 -10.49 30.06 4.17
N SER A 122 -11.22 30.21 5.28
CA SER A 122 -12.55 30.83 5.33
C SER A 122 -12.70 32.18 4.60
N GLY A 123 -11.67 33.03 4.63
CA GLY A 123 -11.63 34.29 3.89
C GLY A 123 -11.30 34.17 2.39
N GLY A 124 -11.23 32.95 1.85
CA GLY A 124 -10.88 32.66 0.45
C GLY A 124 -9.38 32.66 0.15
N ARG A 125 -8.52 33.04 1.12
CA ARG A 125 -7.06 32.99 0.97
C ARG A 125 -6.60 31.54 0.79
N LYS A 126 -5.80 31.28 -0.25
CA LYS A 126 -5.22 29.97 -0.52
C LYS A 126 -3.78 29.89 -0.05
N ILE A 127 -3.42 28.80 0.61
CA ILE A 127 -2.06 28.45 1.02
C ILE A 127 -1.68 27.17 0.28
N ILE A 128 -0.66 27.25 -0.57
CA ILE A 128 -0.07 26.07 -1.22
C ILE A 128 0.84 25.40 -0.20
N LEU A 129 0.54 24.14 0.12
CA LEU A 129 1.28 23.37 1.13
C LEU A 129 2.43 22.57 0.52
N THR A 130 2.45 22.43 -0.80
CA THR A 130 3.53 21.80 -1.55
C THR A 130 4.84 22.56 -1.26
N ASN A 131 5.74 21.94 -0.50
CA ASN A 131 7.00 22.53 -0.04
C ASN A 131 6.85 23.77 0.87
N ALA A 132 5.72 23.91 1.56
CA ALA A 132 5.58 24.96 2.56
C ALA A 132 6.62 24.80 3.68
N ALA A 133 7.16 25.91 4.16
CA ALA A 133 8.14 25.91 5.24
C ALA A 133 7.50 25.46 6.56
N ASN A 134 8.30 24.80 7.41
CA ASN A 134 7.87 24.42 8.74
C ASN A 134 7.59 25.68 9.59
N GLY A 135 6.56 25.62 10.43
CA GLY A 135 6.19 26.70 11.36
C GLY A 135 4.72 27.08 11.27
N VAL A 136 4.39 28.31 11.69
CA VAL A 136 3.02 28.85 11.63
C VAL A 136 2.71 29.27 10.20
N LEU A 137 1.67 28.67 9.62
CA LEU A 137 1.18 29.00 8.27
C LEU A 137 0.13 30.11 8.30
N ALA A 138 -0.73 30.10 9.32
CA ALA A 138 -1.77 31.10 9.50
C ALA A 138 -2.24 31.17 10.95
N MET A 139 -2.63 32.36 11.37
CA MET A 139 -3.38 32.61 12.60
C MET A 139 -4.79 33.02 12.20
N GLN A 140 -5.77 32.23 12.61
CA GLN A 140 -7.19 32.47 12.39
C GLN A 140 -7.88 32.82 13.70
N PRO A 141 -9.10 33.37 13.67
CA PRO A 141 -9.85 33.67 14.88
C PRO A 141 -9.98 32.45 15.81
N ASN A 142 -10.24 31.25 15.27
CA ASN A 142 -10.54 30.08 16.08
C ASN A 142 -9.42 29.03 16.11
N ALA A 143 -8.34 29.20 15.34
CA ALA A 143 -7.25 28.24 15.31
C ALA A 143 -5.91 28.86 14.92
N VAL A 144 -4.83 28.24 15.39
CA VAL A 144 -3.49 28.43 14.82
C VAL A 144 -3.20 27.23 13.92
N ILE A 145 -2.82 27.52 12.68
CA ILE A 145 -2.49 26.52 11.66
C ILE A 145 -0.98 26.44 11.54
N GLN A 146 -0.43 25.26 11.74
CA GLN A 146 1.01 25.03 11.73
C GLN A 146 1.37 23.83 10.87
N GLN A 147 2.58 23.85 10.32
CA GLN A 147 3.20 22.69 9.68
C GLN A 147 4.44 22.30 10.50
N PRO A 148 4.36 21.22 11.29
CA PRO A 148 5.52 20.66 11.96
C PRO A 148 6.48 20.04 10.95
N VAL A 149 7.68 19.69 11.42
CA VAL A 149 8.73 19.04 10.62
C VAL A 149 8.27 17.71 9.97
N SER A 150 7.22 17.08 10.52
CA SER A 150 6.60 15.89 9.95
C SER A 150 5.89 16.12 8.61
N GLY A 151 5.65 17.38 8.20
CA GLY A 151 5.07 17.71 6.90
C GLY A 151 3.55 17.59 6.80
N GLN A 152 2.86 17.28 7.89
CA GLN A 152 1.39 17.31 7.99
C GLN A 152 0.93 18.67 8.57
N ILE A 153 -0.18 19.24 8.12
CA ILE A 153 -0.70 20.44 8.81
C ILE A 153 -1.40 20.04 10.11
N SER A 154 -1.33 20.90 11.11
CA SER A 154 -2.02 20.71 12.38
C SER A 154 -2.80 21.96 12.77
N TYR A 155 -4.04 21.76 13.18
CA TYR A 155 -4.88 22.78 13.77
C TYR A 155 -4.78 22.72 15.28
N SER A 156 -4.46 23.86 15.90
CA SER A 156 -4.58 24.06 17.35
C SER A 156 -5.75 25.00 17.60
N GLY A 157 -6.91 24.42 17.87
CA GLY A 157 -8.15 25.17 18.08
C GLY A 157 -8.19 25.91 19.42
N ASN A 158 -8.79 27.10 19.42
CA ASN A 158 -9.10 27.85 20.63
C ASN A 158 -10.61 27.77 20.91
N ALA A 159 -11.02 26.76 21.68
CA ALA A 159 -12.43 26.47 21.98
C ALA A 159 -13.14 27.55 22.82
N LYS A 160 -12.47 28.64 23.19
CA LYS A 160 -13.06 29.76 23.94
C LYS A 160 -13.81 30.77 23.08
N ASN A 161 -13.67 30.72 21.75
CA ASN A 161 -14.42 31.59 20.86
C ASN A 161 -15.81 31.00 20.57
N ILE A 162 -16.85 31.71 21.01
CA ILE A 162 -18.28 31.30 20.96
C ILE A 162 -18.93 31.78 19.63
N GLY A 163 -18.13 32.09 18.61
CA GLY A 163 -18.62 32.51 17.30
C GLY A 163 -19.20 31.33 16.49
N PRO A 164 -19.92 31.62 15.39
CA PRO A 164 -20.33 30.57 14.45
C PRO A 164 -19.09 29.82 13.91
N PRO A 165 -19.23 28.52 13.59
CA PRO A 165 -18.12 27.74 13.07
C PRO A 165 -17.62 28.33 11.75
N VAL A 166 -16.30 28.54 11.69
CA VAL A 166 -15.58 29.04 10.53
C VAL A 166 -14.90 27.85 9.87
N TYR A 167 -15.08 27.70 8.56
CA TYR A 167 -14.65 26.51 7.82
C TYR A 167 -13.48 26.80 6.89
N ASP A 168 -12.55 25.86 6.86
CA ASP A 168 -11.48 25.78 5.88
C ASP A 168 -11.70 24.54 4.98
N THR A 169 -11.10 24.56 3.80
CA THR A 169 -11.13 23.43 2.86
C THR A 169 -9.72 23.03 2.46
N LEU A 170 -9.37 21.77 2.70
CA LEU A 170 -8.15 21.16 2.20
C LEU A 170 -8.44 20.39 0.92
N THR A 171 -7.67 20.66 -0.14
CA THR A 171 -7.81 19.98 -1.42
C THR A 171 -6.47 19.44 -1.89
N THR A 172 -6.42 18.17 -2.25
CA THR A 172 -5.28 17.52 -2.90
C THR A 172 -5.48 17.54 -4.43
N PRO A 173 -4.46 17.86 -5.24
CA PRO A 173 -4.55 17.72 -6.69
C PRO A 173 -4.55 16.24 -7.12
N ALA A 174 -4.75 15.99 -8.41
CA ALA A 174 -4.45 14.69 -9.01
C ALA A 174 -2.99 14.31 -8.70
N GLY A 175 -2.77 13.07 -8.27
CA GLY A 175 -1.45 12.58 -7.83
C GLY A 175 -0.91 13.15 -6.52
N GLY A 176 -1.65 14.04 -5.86
CA GLY A 176 -1.29 14.57 -4.55
C GLY A 176 -1.95 13.78 -3.43
N VAL A 177 -1.20 13.43 -2.40
CA VAL A 177 -1.75 12.99 -1.11
C VAL A 177 -1.42 14.02 -0.06
N TYR A 178 -2.18 14.06 1.01
CA TYR A 178 -1.84 14.92 2.13
C TYR A 178 -2.39 14.39 3.44
N SER A 179 -1.78 14.77 4.55
CA SER A 179 -2.31 14.45 5.88
C SER A 179 -2.47 15.70 6.73
N LEU A 180 -3.49 15.67 7.58
CA LEU A 180 -3.83 16.76 8.48
C LEU A 180 -4.21 16.23 9.86
N LYS A 181 -3.90 17.02 10.88
CA LYS A 181 -4.40 16.84 12.25
C LYS A 181 -5.43 17.91 12.55
N LEU A 182 -6.67 17.49 12.78
CA LEU A 182 -7.78 18.36 13.15
C LEU A 182 -7.63 18.88 14.58
N ALA A 183 -8.39 19.93 14.92
CA ALA A 183 -8.32 20.60 16.22
C ALA A 183 -8.72 19.70 17.42
N ASP A 184 -9.49 18.63 17.19
CA ASP A 184 -9.84 17.63 18.21
C ASP A 184 -8.78 16.54 18.40
N GLY A 185 -7.74 16.53 17.55
CA GLY A 185 -6.68 15.54 17.52
C GLY A 185 -6.88 14.42 16.50
N THR A 186 -8.01 14.38 15.79
CA THR A 186 -8.29 13.40 14.73
C THR A 186 -7.29 13.56 13.58
N MET A 187 -6.74 12.44 13.11
CA MET A 187 -5.84 12.41 11.97
C MET A 187 -6.63 12.04 10.72
N VAL A 188 -6.40 12.77 9.63
CA VAL A 188 -7.04 12.51 8.33
C VAL A 188 -5.99 12.49 7.23
N TRP A 189 -6.04 11.47 6.38
CA TRP A 189 -5.25 11.38 5.16
C TRP A 189 -6.20 11.53 3.98
N LEU A 190 -5.83 12.36 3.03
CA LEU A 190 -6.54 12.59 1.78
C LEU A 190 -5.76 11.93 0.65
N ASN A 191 -6.46 11.13 -0.14
CA ASN A 191 -5.93 10.56 -1.38
C ASN A 191 -5.98 11.61 -2.52
N ALA A 192 -5.47 11.28 -3.71
CA ALA A 192 -5.51 12.13 -4.91
C ALA A 192 -6.89 12.72 -5.19
N SER A 193 -6.94 13.94 -5.71
CA SER A 193 -8.19 14.58 -6.14
C SER A 193 -9.30 14.57 -5.08
N THR A 194 -8.93 14.72 -3.81
CA THR A 194 -9.85 14.76 -2.67
C THR A 194 -10.04 16.19 -2.15
N SER A 195 -11.26 16.50 -1.70
CA SER A 195 -11.58 17.78 -1.08
C SER A 195 -12.38 17.60 0.21
N LEU A 196 -11.83 18.12 1.31
CA LEU A 196 -12.37 18.01 2.65
C LEU A 196 -12.57 19.40 3.26
N THR A 197 -13.79 19.68 3.71
CA THR A 197 -14.14 20.89 4.46
C THR A 197 -14.34 20.58 5.93
N PHE A 198 -13.76 21.38 6.81
CA PHE A 198 -13.80 21.16 8.25
C PHE A 198 -13.72 22.50 9.01
N PRO A 199 -14.25 22.58 10.23
CA PRO A 199 -14.20 23.81 11.00
C PRO A 199 -12.79 24.03 11.57
N GLU A 200 -12.39 25.29 11.74
CA GLU A 200 -11.13 25.67 12.39
C GLU A 200 -11.02 25.09 13.81
N ALA A 201 -12.15 25.02 14.52
CA ALA A 201 -12.28 24.38 15.82
C ALA A 201 -13.66 23.73 15.97
N PHE A 202 -13.74 22.62 16.69
CA PHE A 202 -15.01 22.00 17.02
C PHE A 202 -15.62 22.62 18.27
N THR A 203 -16.83 23.16 18.14
CA THR A 203 -17.60 23.74 19.24
C THR A 203 -18.86 22.89 19.48
N GLY A 204 -19.08 22.44 20.72
CA GLY A 204 -20.27 21.67 21.11
C GLY A 204 -20.06 20.15 21.13
N THR A 205 -21.16 19.40 21.00
CA THR A 205 -21.21 17.93 21.15
C THR A 205 -21.14 17.17 19.83
N ARG A 206 -21.02 17.88 18.70
CA ARG A 206 -20.90 17.29 17.37
C ARG A 206 -19.69 17.88 16.66
N ARG A 207 -18.80 17.00 16.20
CA ARG A 207 -17.59 17.30 15.45
C ARG A 207 -17.85 16.98 13.99
N GLU A 208 -18.41 17.94 13.26
CA GLU A 208 -18.87 17.70 11.88
C GLU A 208 -17.86 18.20 10.85
N ILE A 209 -17.58 17.36 9.86
CA ILE A 209 -16.79 17.67 8.68
C ILE A 209 -17.54 17.24 7.42
N ARG A 210 -17.04 17.65 6.25
CA ARG A 210 -17.63 17.29 4.96
C ARG A 210 -16.57 16.86 3.96
N LEU A 211 -16.63 15.59 3.55
CA LEU A 211 -15.90 15.10 2.38
C LEU A 211 -16.72 15.48 1.15
N LEU A 212 -16.24 16.45 0.37
CA LEU A 212 -16.96 16.95 -0.80
C LEU A 212 -16.89 15.94 -1.96
N HIS A 213 -15.75 15.29 -2.11
CA HIS A 213 -15.47 14.22 -3.05
C HIS A 213 -14.08 13.64 -2.75
N GLY A 214 -13.81 12.47 -3.32
CA GLY A 214 -12.51 11.81 -3.24
C GLY A 214 -12.47 10.72 -2.18
N GLU A 215 -11.28 10.40 -1.70
CA GLU A 215 -11.08 9.34 -0.73
C GLU A 215 -10.24 9.81 0.45
N ALA A 216 -10.71 9.49 1.66
CA ALA A 216 -10.05 9.88 2.89
C ALA A 216 -10.08 8.76 3.93
N TYR A 217 -8.95 8.63 4.64
CA TYR A 217 -8.79 7.73 5.76
C TYR A 217 -8.76 8.53 7.07
N PHE A 218 -9.47 8.04 8.07
CA PHE A 218 -9.69 8.72 9.35
C PHE A 218 -9.19 7.85 10.50
N GLU A 219 -8.41 8.44 11.38
CA GLU A 219 -8.13 7.92 12.73
C GLU A 219 -8.72 8.93 13.72
N VAL A 220 -9.94 8.66 14.16
CA VAL A 220 -10.73 9.61 14.94
C VAL A 220 -10.31 9.59 16.40
N ALA A 221 -10.01 10.77 16.94
CA ALA A 221 -9.73 10.91 18.37
C ALA A 221 -10.97 10.52 19.18
N HIS A 222 -10.80 9.58 20.11
CA HIS A 222 -11.92 9.09 20.92
C HIS A 222 -12.47 10.19 21.84
N LYS A 223 -13.78 10.46 21.73
CA LYS A 223 -14.50 11.45 22.56
C LYS A 223 -15.92 10.94 22.88
N ALA A 224 -16.07 10.29 24.03
CA ALA A 224 -17.35 9.68 24.45
C ALA A 224 -18.56 10.64 24.41
N ASN A 225 -18.35 11.92 24.71
CA ASN A 225 -19.42 12.93 24.77
C ASN A 225 -19.50 13.82 23.52
N ALA A 226 -18.78 13.49 22.44
CA ALA A 226 -18.78 14.28 21.21
C ALA A 226 -18.69 13.40 19.95
N LEU A 227 -19.83 13.28 19.25
CA LEU A 227 -19.94 12.49 18.03
C LEU A 227 -19.15 13.14 16.89
N PHE A 228 -18.29 12.38 16.22
CA PHE A 228 -17.63 12.77 14.98
C PHE A 228 -18.50 12.38 13.79
N VAL A 229 -18.74 13.31 12.86
CA VAL A 229 -19.63 13.09 11.72
C VAL A 229 -18.93 13.52 10.45
N VAL A 230 -18.74 12.57 9.53
CA VAL A 230 -18.29 12.85 8.17
C VAL A 230 -19.48 12.85 7.25
N ASN A 231 -19.85 14.04 6.76
CA ASN A 231 -20.87 14.19 5.74
C ASN A 231 -20.27 13.96 4.35
N THR A 232 -20.94 13.20 3.51
CA THR A 232 -20.53 12.89 2.14
C THR A 232 -21.64 13.31 1.17
N PRO A 233 -21.43 13.23 -0.16
CA PRO A 233 -22.49 13.52 -1.12
C PRO A 233 -23.68 12.56 -1.03
N LYS A 234 -23.45 11.26 -0.71
CA LYS A 234 -24.51 10.24 -0.70
C LYS A 234 -25.02 9.90 0.72
N GLY A 235 -24.34 10.35 1.79
CA GLY A 235 -24.78 10.05 3.15
C GLY A 235 -23.92 10.68 4.25
N SER A 236 -23.81 9.95 5.36
CA SER A 236 -23.01 10.34 6.52
C SER A 236 -22.46 9.13 7.25
N VAL A 237 -21.26 9.27 7.78
CA VAL A 237 -20.61 8.32 8.69
C VAL A 237 -20.46 8.97 10.04
N GLU A 238 -20.95 8.30 11.08
CA GLU A 238 -20.94 8.77 12.46
C GLU A 238 -20.07 7.86 13.33
N ASP A 239 -19.25 8.48 14.16
CA ASP A 239 -18.20 7.82 14.91
C ASP A 239 -17.94 8.45 16.28
N ILE A 240 -17.42 7.68 17.23
CA ILE A 240 -16.95 8.16 18.54
C ILE A 240 -15.45 7.93 18.78
N GLY A 241 -14.75 7.22 17.90
CA GLY A 241 -13.31 6.96 17.97
C GLY A 241 -12.93 5.66 17.24
N THR A 242 -12.83 5.72 15.92
CA THR A 242 -12.54 4.57 15.06
C THR A 242 -11.51 4.86 13.98
N HIS A 243 -11.12 3.78 13.30
CA HIS A 243 -10.27 3.82 12.12
C HIS A 243 -11.09 3.35 10.92
N PHE A 244 -11.32 4.22 9.95
CA PHE A 244 -12.13 3.91 8.77
C PHE A 244 -11.69 4.68 7.52
N ASN A 245 -12.01 4.11 6.35
CA ASN A 245 -11.80 4.73 5.05
C ASN A 245 -13.14 5.08 4.41
N ILE A 246 -13.23 6.24 3.75
CA ILE A 246 -14.38 6.61 2.90
C ILE A 246 -13.85 6.89 1.49
N ASN A 247 -14.37 6.17 0.49
CA ASN A 247 -14.21 6.48 -0.93
C ASN A 247 -15.54 7.03 -1.46
N ALA A 248 -15.54 8.30 -1.84
CA ALA A 248 -16.66 9.06 -2.38
C ALA A 248 -16.28 9.79 -3.68
N TYR A 249 -15.51 9.14 -4.56
CA TYR A 249 -15.24 9.69 -5.89
C TYR A 249 -16.53 9.80 -6.72
N PRO A 250 -16.73 10.89 -7.47
CA PRO A 250 -17.98 11.15 -8.20
C PRO A 250 -18.16 10.27 -9.44
N ASP A 251 -17.07 9.73 -9.99
CA ASP A 251 -17.04 8.79 -11.09
C ASP A 251 -17.26 7.33 -10.65
N GLU A 252 -17.26 7.06 -9.34
CA GLU A 252 -17.67 5.76 -8.80
C GLU A 252 -19.21 5.68 -8.60
N PRO A 253 -19.85 4.59 -9.06
CA PRO A 253 -21.30 4.43 -8.91
C PRO A 253 -21.71 4.31 -7.43
N VAL A 254 -20.81 3.83 -6.57
CA VAL A 254 -21.06 3.51 -5.16
C VAL A 254 -20.06 4.25 -4.29
N GLU A 255 -20.53 4.88 -3.23
CA GLU A 255 -19.66 5.39 -2.15
C GLU A 255 -19.40 4.26 -1.15
N LYS A 256 -18.14 4.06 -0.75
CA LYS A 256 -17.72 2.93 0.09
C LYS A 256 -17.18 3.45 1.41
N THR A 257 -17.68 2.92 2.53
CA THR A 257 -17.09 3.12 3.87
C THR A 257 -16.56 1.79 4.38
N THR A 258 -15.26 1.71 4.66
CA THR A 258 -14.59 0.50 5.13
C THR A 258 -14.12 0.69 6.57
N LEU A 259 -14.51 -0.19 7.47
CA LEU A 259 -14.16 -0.11 8.89
C LEU A 259 -12.98 -1.02 9.25
N LEU A 260 -11.96 -0.45 9.87
CA LEU A 260 -10.76 -1.16 10.30
C LEU A 260 -10.74 -1.45 11.80
N GLU A 261 -11.19 -0.50 12.62
CA GLU A 261 -11.19 -0.65 14.08
C GLU A 261 -12.38 0.07 14.72
N GLY A 262 -12.94 -0.53 15.77
CA GLY A 262 -14.06 -0.02 16.56
C GLY A 262 -15.41 -0.17 15.87
N SER A 263 -16.27 0.85 15.85
CA SER A 263 -17.59 0.79 15.20
C SER A 263 -18.06 2.13 14.67
N VAL A 264 -18.53 2.15 13.42
CA VAL A 264 -19.12 3.34 12.78
C VAL A 264 -20.57 3.08 12.40
N ARG A 265 -21.36 4.15 12.43
CA ARG A 265 -22.74 4.13 11.91
C ARG A 265 -22.79 4.84 10.56
N VAL A 266 -23.22 4.13 9.54
CA VAL A 266 -23.32 4.64 8.15
C VAL A 266 -24.78 4.72 7.74
N GLY A 267 -25.16 5.78 7.05
CA GLY A 267 -26.45 5.81 6.38
C GLY A 267 -26.73 7.11 5.66
N THR A 268 -27.99 7.26 5.28
CA THR A 268 -28.50 8.44 4.57
C THR A 268 -29.52 9.16 5.45
N SER A 269 -29.91 10.37 5.09
CA SER A 269 -30.95 11.13 5.79
C SER A 269 -32.35 10.48 5.73
N TYR A 270 -32.60 9.60 4.75
CA TYR A 270 -33.94 9.08 4.45
C TYR A 270 -34.12 7.59 4.79
N TYR A 271 -33.04 6.82 4.93
CA TYR A 271 -33.09 5.37 5.14
C TYR A 271 -32.46 4.95 6.46
N ALA A 272 -32.76 3.70 6.87
CA ALA A 272 -32.18 3.09 8.05
C ALA A 272 -30.65 3.11 8.00
N ARG A 273 -30.03 3.41 9.15
CA ARG A 273 -28.57 3.40 9.32
C ARG A 273 -28.09 1.99 9.63
N ALA A 274 -26.95 1.61 9.08
CA ALA A 274 -26.24 0.39 9.44
C ALA A 274 -25.11 0.70 10.42
N VAL A 275 -24.84 -0.24 11.32
CA VAL A 275 -23.64 -0.21 12.17
C VAL A 275 -22.65 -1.20 11.57
N LEU A 276 -21.44 -0.74 11.32
CA LEU A 276 -20.34 -1.59 10.86
C LEU A 276 -19.53 -2.10 12.06
N VAL A 277 -19.02 -3.32 11.91
CA VAL A 277 -17.93 -3.87 12.73
C VAL A 277 -16.65 -4.00 11.89
N PRO A 278 -15.46 -4.13 12.52
CA PRO A 278 -14.20 -4.22 11.79
C PRO A 278 -14.23 -5.34 10.74
N GLY A 279 -13.70 -5.06 9.55
CA GLY A 279 -13.75 -6.01 8.43
C GLY A 279 -15.05 -5.94 7.62
N GLN A 280 -15.91 -4.94 7.84
CA GLN A 280 -17.09 -4.69 7.00
C GLN A 280 -16.95 -3.42 6.17
N GLN A 281 -17.64 -3.43 5.03
CA GLN A 281 -17.79 -2.30 4.13
C GLN A 281 -19.28 -1.97 3.91
N ALA A 282 -19.64 -0.71 4.12
CA ALA A 282 -20.90 -0.15 3.65
C ALA A 282 -20.75 0.39 2.23
N GLN A 283 -21.72 0.08 1.39
CA GLN A 283 -21.81 0.49 0.00
C GLN A 283 -23.08 1.31 -0.21
N LEU A 284 -22.92 2.60 -0.49
CA LEU A 284 -23.99 3.57 -0.71
C LEU A 284 -24.17 3.88 -2.19
N ASN A 285 -25.29 3.43 -2.76
CA ASN A 285 -25.72 3.71 -4.13
C ASN A 285 -27.03 4.51 -4.12
N SER A 286 -26.93 5.82 -4.32
CA SER A 286 -28.10 6.72 -4.32
C SER A 286 -29.09 6.47 -5.47
N SER A 287 -28.73 5.67 -6.47
CA SER A 287 -29.55 5.37 -7.64
C SER A 287 -30.49 4.17 -7.45
N THR A 288 -30.48 3.51 -6.29
CA THR A 288 -31.27 2.29 -6.03
C THR A 288 -32.32 2.49 -4.93
N ILE A 289 -33.37 1.66 -4.95
CA ILE A 289 -34.46 1.67 -3.95
C ILE A 289 -33.95 1.30 -2.55
N LYS A 290 -32.92 0.44 -2.49
CA LYS A 290 -32.18 0.09 -1.28
C LYS A 290 -30.75 0.63 -1.41
N PRO A 291 -30.53 1.90 -1.02
CA PRO A 291 -29.28 2.58 -1.33
C PRO A 291 -28.12 2.10 -0.47
N LEU A 292 -28.35 1.37 0.63
CA LEU A 292 -27.30 0.90 1.53
C LEU A 292 -27.22 -0.63 1.52
N THR A 293 -26.03 -1.14 1.24
CA THR A 293 -25.66 -2.56 1.39
C THR A 293 -24.44 -2.66 2.29
N VAL A 294 -24.39 -3.68 3.14
CA VAL A 294 -23.22 -3.99 3.98
C VAL A 294 -22.70 -5.35 3.56
N THR A 295 -21.38 -5.45 3.37
CA THR A 295 -20.70 -6.67 2.95
C THR A 295 -19.40 -6.86 3.74
N ASP A 296 -19.03 -8.11 3.98
CA ASP A 296 -17.70 -8.56 4.42
C ASP A 296 -16.89 -9.20 3.28
N ASP A 297 -17.54 -9.49 2.15
CA ASP A 297 -16.90 -9.92 0.90
C ASP A 297 -16.40 -8.71 0.11
N PHE A 298 -15.24 -8.19 0.52
CA PHE A 298 -14.48 -7.17 -0.21
C PHE A 298 -12.98 -7.31 0.07
N ASP A 299 -12.16 -6.71 -0.78
CA ASP A 299 -10.71 -6.70 -0.61
C ASP A 299 -10.27 -5.55 0.31
N MET A 300 -9.94 -5.89 1.56
CA MET A 300 -9.42 -4.93 2.55
C MET A 300 -8.05 -4.37 2.15
N ASP A 301 -7.19 -5.19 1.54
CA ASP A 301 -5.86 -4.77 1.12
C ASP A 301 -5.97 -3.75 -0.02
N GLU A 302 -6.93 -3.93 -0.93
CA GLU A 302 -7.24 -2.95 -1.97
C GLU A 302 -7.75 -1.63 -1.37
N ALA A 303 -8.69 -1.69 -0.42
CA ALA A 303 -9.25 -0.51 0.23
C ALA A 303 -8.18 0.32 0.96
N MET A 304 -7.14 -0.33 1.49
CA MET A 304 -6.05 0.32 2.22
C MET A 304 -4.77 0.54 1.40
N ALA A 305 -4.73 0.04 0.15
CA ALA A 305 -3.55 0.07 -0.70
C ALA A 305 -2.99 1.48 -0.85
N TRP A 306 -3.85 2.48 -1.08
CA TRP A 306 -3.43 3.86 -1.32
C TRP A 306 -2.73 4.46 -0.09
N LYS A 307 -3.28 4.21 1.10
CA LYS A 307 -2.74 4.69 2.37
C LYS A 307 -1.38 4.05 2.67
N ASN A 308 -1.18 2.83 2.19
CA ASN A 308 0.07 2.08 2.27
C ASN A 308 1.03 2.38 1.11
N GLY A 309 0.71 3.33 0.22
CA GLY A 309 1.57 3.74 -0.89
C GLY A 309 1.65 2.73 -2.04
N LEU A 310 0.63 1.89 -2.20
CA LEU A 310 0.56 0.81 -3.18
C LEU A 310 -0.62 1.00 -4.15
N PHE A 311 -0.40 0.69 -5.42
CA PHE A 311 -1.46 0.17 -6.26
C PHE A 311 -1.56 -1.33 -5.98
N VAL A 312 -2.77 -1.81 -5.70
CA VAL A 312 -3.10 -3.24 -5.56
C VAL A 312 -4.15 -3.54 -6.62
N PHE A 313 -3.92 -4.63 -7.36
CA PHE A 313 -4.79 -5.14 -8.40
C PHE A 313 -5.14 -6.58 -8.02
N ASN A 314 -6.42 -6.85 -7.81
CA ASN A 314 -6.90 -8.21 -7.51
C ASN A 314 -7.84 -8.67 -8.61
N ASN A 315 -7.28 -9.40 -9.60
CA ASN A 315 -8.00 -9.80 -10.81
C ASN A 315 -8.73 -8.62 -11.49
N GLU A 316 -8.09 -7.46 -11.47
CA GLU A 316 -8.70 -6.20 -11.86
C GLU A 316 -8.50 -5.94 -13.37
N LYS A 317 -9.54 -5.46 -14.03
CA LYS A 317 -9.49 -5.10 -15.45
C LYS A 317 -8.60 -3.89 -15.70
N LEU A 318 -7.83 -3.92 -16.78
CA LEU A 318 -6.93 -2.85 -17.19
C LEU A 318 -7.62 -1.49 -17.27
N GLY A 319 -8.88 -1.45 -17.74
CA GLY A 319 -9.64 -0.21 -17.80
C GLY A 319 -9.72 0.52 -16.44
N SER A 320 -9.99 -0.23 -15.36
CA SER A 320 -10.08 0.29 -13.99
C SER A 320 -8.69 0.67 -13.45
N ILE A 321 -7.70 -0.18 -13.69
CA ILE A 321 -6.29 0.08 -13.33
C ILE A 321 -5.80 1.38 -13.94
N MET A 322 -6.09 1.61 -15.22
CA MET A 322 -5.63 2.80 -15.92
C MET A 322 -6.39 4.06 -15.49
N GLN A 323 -7.61 3.96 -14.96
CA GLN A 323 -8.27 5.07 -14.28
C GLN A 323 -7.53 5.44 -12.99
N LYS A 324 -7.16 4.45 -12.16
CA LYS A 324 -6.35 4.68 -10.95
C LYS A 324 -5.01 5.33 -11.29
N ILE A 325 -4.32 4.85 -12.32
CA ILE A 325 -3.04 5.42 -12.82
C ILE A 325 -3.24 6.83 -13.38
N SER A 326 -4.31 7.06 -14.15
CA SER A 326 -4.67 8.37 -14.71
C SER A 326 -4.82 9.43 -13.64
N SER A 327 -5.60 9.14 -12.59
CA SER A 327 -5.82 10.04 -11.45
C SER A 327 -4.54 10.26 -10.63
N TRP A 328 -3.67 9.27 -10.53
CA TRP A 328 -2.43 9.38 -9.75
C TRP A 328 -1.29 10.11 -10.48
N TYR A 329 -1.13 9.92 -11.78
CA TYR A 329 -0.07 10.59 -12.55
C TYR A 329 -0.58 11.83 -13.29
N ASN A 330 -1.88 12.14 -13.17
CA ASN A 330 -2.55 13.21 -13.91
C ASN A 330 -2.34 13.09 -15.43
N VAL A 331 -2.49 11.87 -15.96
CA VAL A 331 -2.28 11.54 -17.39
C VAL A 331 -3.61 11.19 -18.05
N LYS A 332 -3.76 11.50 -19.34
CA LYS A 332 -4.91 11.02 -20.12
C LYS A 332 -4.67 9.61 -20.63
N ILE A 333 -5.72 8.80 -20.74
CA ILE A 333 -5.63 7.43 -21.25
C ILE A 333 -6.33 7.35 -22.60
N ALA A 334 -5.66 6.74 -23.57
CA ALA A 334 -6.20 6.42 -24.88
C ALA A 334 -6.00 4.94 -25.20
N TYR A 335 -6.99 4.33 -25.84
CA TYR A 335 -6.97 2.90 -26.18
C TYR A 335 -7.01 2.75 -27.70
N LYS A 336 -6.08 1.97 -28.26
CA LYS A 336 -6.09 1.61 -29.69
C LYS A 336 -7.13 0.54 -30.01
N SER A 337 -7.51 -0.26 -29.01
CA SER A 337 -8.57 -1.25 -29.09
C SER A 337 -9.29 -1.33 -27.74
N GLU A 338 -10.62 -1.34 -27.75
CA GLU A 338 -11.42 -1.50 -26.54
C GLU A 338 -11.22 -2.86 -25.86
N ALA A 339 -10.79 -3.89 -26.62
CA ALA A 339 -10.57 -5.24 -26.09
C ALA A 339 -9.51 -5.27 -24.97
N VAL A 340 -8.47 -4.44 -25.07
CA VAL A 340 -7.38 -4.43 -24.07
C VAL A 340 -7.85 -3.97 -22.69
N LYS A 341 -8.99 -3.25 -22.59
CA LYS A 341 -9.56 -2.84 -21.29
C LYS A 341 -9.95 -4.04 -20.43
N ASN A 342 -10.22 -5.19 -21.05
CA ASN A 342 -10.69 -6.39 -20.36
C ASN A 342 -9.56 -7.31 -19.89
N GLU A 343 -8.31 -7.03 -20.24
CA GLU A 343 -7.15 -7.73 -19.69
C GLU A 343 -7.14 -7.59 -18.16
N VAL A 344 -6.92 -8.70 -17.45
CA VAL A 344 -6.96 -8.72 -15.98
C VAL A 344 -5.56 -8.83 -15.40
N PHE A 345 -5.33 -8.15 -14.29
CA PHE A 345 -4.04 -8.12 -13.62
C PHE A 345 -4.19 -8.48 -12.14
N LEU A 346 -3.16 -9.13 -11.62
CA LEU A 346 -3.00 -9.47 -10.21
C LEU A 346 -1.61 -9.02 -9.75
N GLY A 347 -1.55 -8.32 -8.61
CA GLY A 347 -0.30 -7.95 -7.97
C GLY A 347 -0.35 -6.56 -7.35
N SER A 348 0.81 -6.06 -6.94
CA SER A 348 0.94 -4.72 -6.37
C SER A 348 2.19 -4.00 -6.85
N VAL A 349 2.14 -2.68 -6.88
CA VAL A 349 3.24 -1.82 -7.29
C VAL A 349 3.23 -0.53 -6.49
N SER A 350 4.42 -0.04 -6.10
CA SER A 350 4.53 1.21 -5.36
C SER A 350 4.03 2.39 -6.19
N ARG A 351 3.24 3.26 -5.56
CA ARG A 351 2.75 4.52 -6.14
C ARG A 351 3.85 5.58 -6.26
N PHE A 352 4.99 5.39 -5.62
CA PHE A 352 6.11 6.35 -5.63
C PHE A 352 7.08 6.14 -6.80
N LYS A 353 6.87 5.09 -7.60
CA LYS A 353 7.60 4.85 -8.85
C LYS A 353 7.19 5.86 -9.92
N ASN A 354 7.99 5.97 -10.97
CA ASN A 354 7.54 6.72 -12.15
C ASN A 354 6.48 5.93 -12.92
N VAL A 355 5.68 6.64 -13.73
CA VAL A 355 4.65 5.99 -14.54
C VAL A 355 5.23 4.97 -15.51
N SER A 356 6.42 5.22 -16.06
CA SER A 356 7.13 4.29 -16.94
C SER A 356 7.39 2.93 -16.30
N GLU A 357 7.81 2.92 -15.03
CA GLU A 357 8.08 1.69 -14.29
C GLU A 357 6.80 0.90 -14.01
N VAL A 358 5.70 1.59 -13.70
CA VAL A 358 4.39 0.95 -13.51
C VAL A 358 3.92 0.32 -14.82
N MET A 359 4.03 1.05 -15.93
CA MET A 359 3.69 0.54 -17.26
C MET A 359 4.56 -0.67 -17.63
N GLU A 360 5.87 -0.61 -17.40
CA GLU A 360 6.78 -1.73 -17.70
C GLU A 360 6.38 -3.00 -16.92
N MET A 361 5.94 -2.86 -15.66
CA MET A 361 5.44 -4.00 -14.90
C MET A 361 4.18 -4.61 -15.51
N LEU A 362 3.22 -3.79 -15.95
CA LEU A 362 2.00 -4.26 -16.61
C LEU A 362 2.31 -4.92 -17.97
N GLU A 363 3.27 -4.39 -18.74
CA GLU A 363 3.69 -5.01 -20.01
C GLU A 363 4.37 -6.38 -19.86
N ARG A 364 5.00 -6.63 -18.70
CA ARG A 364 5.67 -7.91 -18.40
C ARG A 364 4.67 -9.01 -18.10
N THR A 365 3.48 -8.67 -17.60
CA THR A 365 2.47 -9.65 -17.16
C THR A 365 1.30 -9.78 -18.12
N GLY A 366 1.11 -8.85 -19.07
CA GLY A 366 -0.01 -8.86 -20.02
C GLY A 366 0.40 -8.76 -21.49
N ASN A 367 -0.56 -9.01 -22.37
CA ASN A 367 -0.41 -8.86 -23.84
C ASN A 367 -0.69 -7.43 -24.31
N ILE A 368 -0.10 -6.46 -23.63
CA ILE A 368 -0.29 -5.03 -23.89
C ILE A 368 1.05 -4.31 -24.02
N HIS A 369 1.00 -3.14 -24.64
CA HIS A 369 2.11 -2.22 -24.74
C HIS A 369 1.61 -0.78 -24.60
N PHE A 370 2.41 0.05 -23.95
CA PHE A 370 2.12 1.45 -23.65
C PHE A 370 3.07 2.38 -24.41
N GLU A 371 2.54 3.50 -24.86
CA GLU A 371 3.32 4.64 -25.32
C GLU A 371 2.91 5.88 -24.53
N LEU A 372 3.87 6.58 -23.92
CA LEU A 372 3.62 7.87 -23.29
C LEU A 372 4.05 8.99 -24.24
N LYS A 373 3.09 9.85 -24.63
CA LYS A 373 3.34 11.03 -25.46
C LYS A 373 2.47 12.19 -24.98
N ASN A 374 3.06 13.37 -24.75
CA ASN A 374 2.33 14.59 -24.39
C ASN A 374 1.30 14.41 -23.26
N ASN A 375 1.69 13.73 -22.17
CA ASN A 375 0.82 13.44 -21.01
C ASN A 375 -0.39 12.54 -21.34
N VAL A 376 -0.32 11.80 -22.46
CA VAL A 376 -1.29 10.78 -22.87
C VAL A 376 -0.60 9.43 -22.92
N ILE A 377 -1.16 8.45 -22.19
CA ILE A 377 -0.78 7.04 -22.28
C ILE A 377 -1.67 6.39 -23.35
N LEU A 378 -1.06 5.98 -24.46
CA LEU A 378 -1.70 5.18 -25.50
C LEU A 378 -1.45 3.69 -25.23
N ILE A 379 -2.52 2.91 -25.18
CA ILE A 379 -2.49 1.47 -24.89
C ILE A 379 -2.84 0.70 -26.15
N LYS A 380 -2.00 -0.27 -26.52
CA LYS A 380 -2.21 -1.15 -27.68
C LYS A 380 -1.93 -2.62 -27.34
N PRO A 381 -2.52 -3.57 -28.07
CA PRO A 381 -2.12 -4.98 -27.96
C PRO A 381 -0.64 -5.16 -28.29
N LYS A 382 0.01 -6.11 -27.64
CA LYS A 382 1.37 -6.55 -27.98
C LYS A 382 1.32 -7.23 -29.36
N GLN A 383 2.22 -6.84 -30.25
CA GLN A 383 2.31 -7.40 -31.61
C GLN A 383 2.98 -8.76 -31.62
#